data_AF-A0A8S0P6P3-F1
#
_entry.id   AF-A0A8S0P6P3-F1
#
_cell.length_a   1.000
_cell.length_b   1.000
_cell.length_c   1.000
_cell.angle_alpha   90.00
_cell.angle_beta   90.00
_cell.angle_gamma   90.00
#
_symmetry.space_group_name_H-M   'P 1'
#
loop_
_entity.id
_entity.type
_entity.pdbx_description
1 polymer ?
#
loop_
_entity_poly.entity_id
_entity_poly.type
_entity_poly.pdbx_seq_one_letter_code
_entity_poly.pdbx_strand_id
1 'polypeptide(L)'
;MYANFQQICQRLRDLADSESTRSRGFAKETFAAANSICAFPDEFQAIISRFAFNIHGVYVPKSSPDHPPYDPFRQVVIDLLIAEGPKTKLKEAPIVEAAKMEQIEYQKVLQEPCISQGSAWVFKSGDGNPQK
;
A
#
# COMPACT_ATOMS: atom_id res chain seq x y z
N MET A 1 -4.95 -1.03 2.05
CA MET A 1 -5.10 -1.07 0.58
C MET A 1 -3.71 -1.01 -0.02
N TYR A 2 -3.30 -2.03 -0.77
CA TYR A 2 -2.04 -2.04 -1.53
C TYR A 2 -2.39 -1.70 -2.97
N ALA A 3 -1.84 -0.62 -3.50
CA ALA A 3 -2.18 -0.17 -4.85
C ALA A 3 -0.99 0.55 -5.50
N ASN A 4 -0.79 0.32 -6.80
CA ASN A 4 0.10 1.17 -7.59
C ASN A 4 -0.61 2.48 -7.95
N PHE A 5 0.16 3.45 -8.45
CA PHE A 5 -0.37 4.78 -8.79
C PHE A 5 -1.54 4.73 -9.79
N GLN A 6 -1.46 3.89 -10.82
CA GLN A 6 -2.51 3.76 -11.84
C GLN A 6 -3.81 3.20 -11.25
N GLN A 7 -3.71 2.24 -10.33
CA GLN A 7 -4.86 1.69 -9.62
C GLN A 7 -5.51 2.73 -8.71
N ILE A 8 -4.73 3.58 -8.04
CA ILE A 8 -5.25 4.69 -7.23
C ILE A 8 -6.01 5.67 -8.13
N CYS A 9 -5.40 6.06 -9.26
CA CYS A 9 -6.04 6.92 -10.25
C CYS A 9 -7.32 6.33 -10.83
N GLN A 10 -7.35 5.03 -11.12
CA GLN A 10 -8.55 4.37 -11.60
C GLN A 10 -9.67 4.41 -10.56
N ARG A 11 -9.38 4.05 -9.31
CA ARG A 11 -10.38 4.06 -8.23
C ARG A 11 -10.96 5.45 -7.97
N LEU A 12 -10.15 6.51 -8.10
CA LEU A 12 -10.65 7.88 -7.98
C LEU A 12 -11.59 8.25 -9.13
N ARG A 13 -11.29 7.82 -10.36
CA ARG A 13 -12.18 8.01 -11.51
C ARG A 13 -13.49 7.24 -11.32
N ASP A 14 -13.41 5.97 -10.93
CA ASP A 14 -14.59 5.14 -10.65
C ASP A 14 -15.47 5.75 -9.55
N LEU A 15 -14.84 6.32 -8.51
CA LEU A 15 -15.54 7.02 -7.43
C LEU A 15 -16.23 8.28 -7.95
N ALA A 16 -15.54 9.09 -8.76
CA ALA A 16 -16.11 10.30 -9.36
C ALA A 16 -17.30 9.97 -10.27
N ASP A 17 -17.21 8.90 -11.06
CA ASP A 17 -18.31 8.39 -11.88
C ASP A 17 -19.50 8.01 -11.00
N SER A 18 -19.27 7.24 -9.93
CA SER A 18 -20.34 6.82 -9.03
C SER A 18 -21.04 8.02 -8.35
N GLU A 19 -20.29 9.02 -7.89
CA GLU A 19 -20.85 10.21 -7.25
C GLU A 19 -21.55 11.12 -8.27
N SER A 20 -21.07 11.17 -9.52
CA SER A 20 -21.72 11.90 -10.60
C SER A 20 -23.12 11.37 -10.92
N THR A 21 -23.32 10.04 -10.85
CA THR A 21 -24.64 9.41 -11.04
C THR A 21 -25.60 9.68 -9.88
N ARG A 22 -25.04 9.88 -8.68
CA ARG A 22 -25.79 10.13 -7.43
C ARG A 22 -26.18 11.60 -7.28
N SER A 23 -25.32 12.52 -7.70
CA SER A 23 -25.46 13.96 -7.58
C SER A 23 -25.65 14.59 -8.96
N ARG A 24 -26.90 14.77 -9.37
CA ARG A 24 -27.27 15.31 -10.71
C ARG A 24 -26.76 16.75 -10.97
N GLY A 25 -26.25 17.45 -9.96
CA GLY A 25 -25.87 18.87 -10.02
C GLY A 25 -24.39 19.18 -10.26
N PHE A 26 -23.47 18.22 -10.03
CA PHE A 26 -22.01 18.46 -10.09
C PHE A 26 -21.23 17.38 -10.86
N ALA A 27 -21.95 16.54 -11.60
CA ALA A 27 -21.41 15.34 -12.25
C ALA A 27 -20.20 15.60 -13.16
N LYS A 28 -20.22 16.71 -13.91
CA LYS A 28 -19.14 17.07 -14.84
C LYS A 28 -17.92 17.60 -14.11
N GLU A 29 -18.13 18.35 -13.04
CA GLU A 29 -17.08 18.94 -12.20
C GLU A 29 -16.32 17.86 -11.42
N THR A 30 -17.02 16.87 -10.83
CA THR A 30 -16.35 15.75 -10.13
C THR A 30 -15.48 14.92 -11.08
N PHE A 31 -15.98 14.62 -12.28
CA PHE A 31 -15.21 13.85 -13.26
C PHE A 31 -13.99 14.62 -13.78
N ALA A 32 -14.14 15.92 -14.05
CA ALA A 32 -13.04 16.78 -14.47
C ALA A 32 -11.95 16.89 -13.38
N ALA A 33 -12.36 17.01 -12.12
CA ALA A 33 -11.43 17.06 -10.98
C ALA A 33 -10.67 15.73 -10.79
N ALA A 34 -11.33 14.57 -10.92
CA ALA A 34 -10.67 13.28 -10.80
C ALA A 34 -9.63 13.06 -11.92
N ASN A 35 -9.95 13.47 -13.15
CA ASN A 35 -9.00 13.38 -14.26
C ASN A 35 -7.84 14.39 -14.12
N SER A 36 -8.10 15.59 -13.60
CA SER A 36 -7.05 16.61 -13.44
C SER A 36 -6.03 16.20 -12.38
N ILE A 37 -6.45 15.62 -11.25
CA ILE A 37 -5.53 15.18 -10.19
C ILE A 37 -4.52 14.14 -10.72
N CYS A 38 -4.95 13.23 -11.58
CA CYS A 38 -4.07 12.23 -12.19
C CYS A 38 -3.21 12.79 -13.33
N ALA A 39 -3.46 14.01 -13.81
CA ALA A 39 -2.62 14.70 -14.78
C ALA A 39 -1.40 15.39 -14.16
N PHE A 40 -1.36 15.51 -12.82
CA PHE A 40 -0.23 16.07 -12.05
C PHE A 40 0.39 14.99 -11.16
N PRO A 41 1.16 14.04 -11.73
CA PRO A 41 1.64 12.87 -11.00
C PRO A 41 2.50 13.24 -9.78
N ASP A 42 3.38 14.24 -9.90
CA ASP A 42 4.30 14.60 -8.80
C ASP A 42 3.56 15.18 -7.58
N GLU A 43 2.63 16.11 -7.81
CA GLU A 43 1.81 16.69 -6.75
C GLU A 43 0.93 15.64 -6.07
N PHE A 44 0.29 14.79 -6.87
CA PHE A 44 -0.57 13.77 -6.33
C PHE A 44 0.21 12.71 -5.55
N GLN A 45 1.38 12.30 -6.03
CA GLN A 45 2.27 11.41 -5.29
C GLN A 45 2.77 12.04 -3.98
N ALA A 46 3.01 13.35 -3.95
CA ALA A 46 3.36 14.06 -2.72
C ALA A 46 2.22 14.01 -1.70
N ILE A 47 0.97 14.15 -2.13
CA ILE A 47 -0.22 14.00 -1.28
C ILE A 47 -0.32 12.56 -0.77
N ILE A 48 -0.22 11.55 -1.64
CA ILE A 48 -0.29 10.13 -1.26
C ILE A 48 0.80 9.79 -0.23
N SER A 49 2.02 10.32 -0.42
CA SER A 49 3.18 10.08 0.46
C SER A 49 2.98 10.61 1.89
N ARG A 50 2.00 11.48 2.12
CA ARG A 50 1.60 11.87 3.48
C ARG A 50 0.94 10.72 4.23
N PHE A 51 0.20 9.87 3.53
CA PHE A 51 -0.66 8.83 4.11
C PHE A 51 -0.16 7.40 3.85
N ALA A 52 0.72 7.21 2.88
CA ALA A 52 1.25 5.92 2.48
C ALA A 52 2.77 5.97 2.21
N PHE A 53 3.44 4.85 2.41
CA PHE A 53 4.79 4.59 1.93
C PHE A 53 4.76 4.11 0.49
N ASN A 54 5.70 4.57 -0.34
CA ASN A 54 5.93 4.03 -1.67
C ASN A 54 7.02 2.96 -1.58
N ILE A 55 6.64 1.70 -1.69
CA ILE A 55 7.55 0.56 -1.72
C ILE A 55 7.60 0.06 -3.17
N HIS A 56 8.68 0.43 -3.88
CA HIS A 56 8.94 0.00 -5.26
C HIS A 56 7.75 0.19 -6.23
N GLY A 57 7.02 1.30 -6.11
CA GLY A 57 5.87 1.63 -6.95
C GLY A 57 4.51 1.14 -6.43
N VAL A 58 4.48 0.49 -5.26
CA VAL A 58 3.24 0.11 -4.55
C VAL A 58 3.09 0.97 -3.31
N TYR A 59 1.93 1.61 -3.17
CA TYR A 59 1.61 2.42 -2.00
C TYR A 59 0.98 1.57 -0.90
N VAL A 60 1.53 1.72 0.31
CA VAL A 60 1.13 1.01 1.53
C VAL A 60 0.78 2.03 2.61
N PRO A 61 -0.42 1.99 3.24
CA PRO A 61 -0.81 2.93 4.27
C PRO A 61 0.22 2.99 5.40
N LYS A 62 0.44 4.16 6.01
CA LYS A 62 1.41 4.29 7.12
C LYS A 62 0.98 3.57 8.39
N SER A 63 -0.34 3.48 8.61
CA SER A 63 -0.93 2.78 9.75
C SER A 63 -1.79 1.62 9.25
N SER A 64 -1.79 0.51 10.01
CA SER A 64 -2.66 -0.62 9.76
C SER A 64 -4.10 -0.29 10.21
N PRO A 65 -5.12 -0.44 9.35
CA PRO A 65 -6.51 -0.23 9.76
C PRO A 65 -6.98 -1.31 10.73
N ASP A 66 -6.45 -2.53 10.62
CA ASP A 66 -6.88 -3.69 11.40
C ASP A 66 -6.04 -3.87 12.66
N HIS A 67 -4.76 -3.49 12.63
CA HIS A 67 -3.82 -3.71 13.72
C HIS A 67 -2.92 -2.50 14.06
N PRO A 68 -3.47 -1.30 14.38
CA PRO A 68 -2.68 -0.11 14.73
C PRO A 68 -1.63 -0.31 15.86
N PRO A 69 -1.86 -1.14 16.90
CA PRO A 69 -0.87 -1.34 17.95
C PRO A 69 0.47 -1.89 17.47
N TYR A 70 0.51 -2.51 16.28
CA TYR A 70 1.73 -3.08 15.71
C TYR A 70 2.40 -2.18 14.67
N ASP A 71 1.92 -0.94 14.48
CA ASP A 71 2.52 0.02 13.55
C ASP A 71 4.03 0.24 13.74
N PRO A 72 4.59 0.27 14.98
CA PRO A 72 6.04 0.38 15.15
C PRO A 72 6.83 -0.76 14.51
N PHE A 73 6.35 -2.00 14.66
CA PHE A 73 7.01 -3.16 14.03
C PHE A 73 6.74 -3.21 12.52
N ARG A 74 5.53 -2.82 12.11
CA ARG A 74 5.18 -2.69 10.69
C ARG A 74 6.09 -1.69 9.97
N GLN A 75 6.47 -0.59 10.64
CA GLN A 75 7.45 0.36 10.11
C GLN A 75 8.79 -0.32 9.84
N VAL A 76 9.29 -1.14 10.77
CA VAL A 76 10.56 -1.89 10.59
C VAL A 76 10.47 -2.81 9.37
N VAL A 77 9.36 -3.52 9.20
CA VAL A 77 9.13 -4.37 8.02
C VAL A 77 9.14 -3.54 6.74
N ILE A 78 8.47 -2.38 6.73
CA ILE A 78 8.42 -1.48 5.57
C ILE A 78 9.81 -0.93 5.24
N ASP A 79 10.59 -0.51 6.24
CA ASP A 79 11.93 0.02 6.03
C ASP A 79 12.85 -1.06 5.46
N LEU A 80 12.74 -2.30 5.95
CA LEU A 80 13.42 -3.46 5.37
C LEU A 80 13.00 -3.67 3.91
N LEU A 81 11.70 -3.64 3.61
CA LEU A 81 11.18 -3.79 2.25
C LEU A 81 11.61 -2.66 1.29
N ILE A 82 11.88 -1.45 1.79
CA ILE A 82 12.37 -0.33 0.98
C ILE A 82 13.87 -0.50 0.71
N ALA A 83 14.63 -0.88 1.74
CA ALA A 83 16.08 -1.11 1.63
C ALA A 83 16.39 -2.30 0.72
N GLU A 84 15.58 -3.35 0.83
CA GLU A 84 15.61 -4.53 -0.01
C GLU A 84 14.92 -4.20 -1.34
N GLY A 85 15.58 -4.41 -2.49
CA GLY A 85 15.04 -4.02 -3.79
C GLY A 85 13.70 -4.70 -4.18
N PRO A 86 13.10 -4.34 -5.34
CA PRO A 86 11.74 -4.74 -5.75
C PRO A 86 11.43 -6.24 -5.77
N LYS A 87 12.46 -7.09 -5.88
CA LYS A 87 12.31 -8.55 -6.02
C LYS A 87 12.86 -9.33 -4.85
N THR A 88 13.20 -8.62 -3.78
CA THR A 88 13.97 -9.22 -2.72
C THR A 88 13.06 -9.86 -1.70
N LYS A 89 13.50 -10.98 -1.16
CA LYS A 89 12.73 -11.76 -0.20
C LYS A 89 13.25 -11.47 1.19
N LEU A 90 12.37 -11.11 2.12
CA LEU A 90 12.76 -11.00 3.51
C LEU A 90 12.89 -12.42 4.09
N LYS A 91 14.07 -12.76 4.59
CA LYS A 91 14.28 -14.03 5.29
C LYS A 91 13.56 -13.99 6.64
N GLU A 92 12.92 -15.08 7.02
CA GLU A 92 12.12 -15.14 8.25
C GLU A 92 12.95 -14.93 9.53
N ALA A 93 14.13 -15.55 9.63
CA ALA A 93 14.98 -15.49 10.81
C ALA A 93 15.32 -14.07 11.31
N PRO A 94 15.84 -13.14 10.47
CA PRO A 94 16.13 -11.78 10.92
C PRO A 94 14.88 -10.98 11.29
N ILE A 95 13.71 -11.29 10.71
CA ILE A 95 12.46 -10.63 11.07
C ILE A 95 12.00 -11.08 12.45
N VAL A 96 12.08 -12.38 12.75
CA VAL A 96 11.71 -12.95 14.06
C VAL A 96 12.60 -12.36 15.16
N GLU A 97 13.91 -12.25 14.91
CA GLU A 97 14.85 -11.62 15.84
C GLU A 97 14.52 -10.14 16.09
N ALA A 98 14.17 -9.39 15.04
CA ALA A 98 13.80 -7.98 15.13
C ALA A 98 12.45 -7.75 15.81
N ALA A 99 11.50 -8.68 15.64
CA ALA A 99 10.14 -8.53 16.14
C ALA A 99 10.08 -8.49 17.68
N LYS A 100 10.88 -9.33 18.37
CA LYS A 100 10.78 -9.54 19.83
C LYS A 100 9.32 -9.71 20.31
N MET A 101 8.48 -10.30 19.45
CA MET A 101 7.04 -10.49 19.63
C MET A 101 6.70 -11.98 19.54
N GLU A 102 5.54 -12.34 20.05
CA GLU A 102 4.97 -13.66 19.86
C GLU A 102 4.73 -13.96 18.37
N GLN A 103 4.80 -15.25 18.02
CA GLN A 103 4.84 -15.67 16.61
C GLN A 103 3.58 -15.28 15.84
N ILE A 104 2.43 -15.34 16.50
CA ILE A 104 1.12 -15.10 15.88
C ILE A 104 0.99 -13.61 15.51
N GLU A 105 1.52 -12.72 16.36
CA GLU A 105 1.45 -11.27 16.26
C GLU A 105 2.31 -10.77 15.11
N TYR A 106 3.58 -11.19 15.04
CA TYR A 106 4.44 -10.76 13.94
C TYR A 106 3.95 -11.29 12.59
N GLN A 107 3.37 -12.49 12.56
CA GLN A 107 2.81 -13.06 11.33
C GLN A 107 1.62 -12.25 10.82
N LYS A 108 0.74 -11.75 11.69
CA LYS A 108 -0.35 -10.83 11.28
C LYS A 108 0.20 -9.58 10.60
N VAL A 109 1.26 -9.00 11.17
CA VAL A 109 1.90 -7.80 10.62
C VAL A 109 2.56 -8.07 9.27
N LEU A 110 3.22 -9.22 9.10
CA LEU A 110 3.86 -9.60 7.84
C LEU A 110 2.86 -10.00 6.76
N GLN A 111 1.78 -10.69 7.12
CA GLN A 111 0.76 -11.12 6.17
C GLN A 111 -0.03 -9.95 5.59
N GLU A 112 0.02 -8.76 6.21
CA GLU A 112 -0.61 -7.58 5.66
C GLU A 112 0.09 -7.14 4.35
N PRO A 113 1.40 -6.82 4.32
CA PRO A 113 2.14 -6.42 3.12
C PRO A 113 2.78 -7.56 2.33
N CYS A 114 2.96 -8.76 2.91
CA CYS A 114 3.74 -9.84 2.30
C CYS A 114 2.95 -11.14 2.17
N ILE A 115 3.46 -12.03 1.32
CA ILE A 115 3.01 -13.40 1.13
C ILE A 115 4.16 -14.32 1.55
N SER A 116 3.84 -15.34 2.35
CA SER A 116 4.81 -16.38 2.68
C SER A 116 5.08 -17.27 1.47
N GLN A 117 6.36 -17.45 1.13
CA GLN A 117 6.85 -18.38 0.12
C GLN A 117 7.99 -19.22 0.71
N GLY A 118 7.65 -20.37 1.28
CA GLY A 118 8.62 -21.20 2.01
C GLY A 118 9.09 -20.47 3.28
N SER A 119 10.41 -20.35 3.46
CA SER A 119 11.05 -19.66 4.60
C SER A 119 11.30 -18.17 4.37
N ALA A 120 10.60 -17.57 3.40
CA ALA A 120 10.78 -16.17 3.05
C ALA A 120 9.45 -15.45 2.82
N TRP A 121 9.47 -14.14 3.00
CA TRP A 121 8.35 -13.25 2.79
C TRP A 121 8.58 -12.40 1.54
N VAL A 122 7.59 -12.40 0.66
CA VAL A 122 7.62 -11.66 -0.60
C VAL A 122 6.58 -10.56 -0.56
N PHE A 123 6.99 -9.34 -0.92
CA PHE A 123 6.10 -8.20 -0.95
C PHE A 123 4.97 -8.37 -1.98
N LYS A 124 3.76 -7.98 -1.60
CA LYS A 124 2.59 -8.01 -2.48
C LYS A 124 2.69 -6.92 -3.55
N SER A 125 2.38 -7.28 -4.79
CA SER A 125 2.03 -6.30 -5.82
C SER A 125 0.65 -5.68 -5.53
N GLY A 126 0.35 -4.58 -6.22
CA GLY A 126 -0.94 -3.87 -6.07
C GLY A 126 -2.19 -4.69 -6.45
N ASP A 127 -2.03 -5.87 -7.04
CA ASP A 127 -3.12 -6.84 -7.30
C ASP A 127 -3.25 -7.91 -6.20
N GLY A 128 -2.41 -7.86 -5.16
CA GLY A 128 -2.40 -8.83 -4.06
C GLY A 128 -1.64 -10.12 -4.35
N ASN A 129 -0.99 -10.25 -5.52
CA ASN A 129 -0.12 -11.36 -5.87
C ASN A 129 1.35 -11.07 -5.46
N PRO A 130 2.28 -12.04 -5.54
CA PRO A 130 3.70 -11.76 -5.39
C PRO A 130 4.20 -10.91 -6.58
N GLN A 131 5.06 -9.92 -6.33
CA GLN A 131 5.78 -9.25 -7.43
C GLN A 131 6.61 -10.29 -8.22
N LYS A 132 6.38 -10.38 -9.53
CA LYS A 132 7.13 -11.26 -10.46
C LYS A 132 8.46 -10.65 -10.90
#